data_AF-A0A6G0XCB5-F1
#
_entry.id   AF-A0A6G0XCB5-F1
#
_cell.length_a   1.000
_cell.length_b   1.000
_cell.length_c   1.000
_cell.angle_alpha   90.00
_cell.angle_beta   90.00
_cell.angle_gamma   90.00
#
_symmetry.space_group_name_H-M   'P 1'
#
loop_
_entity.id
_entity.type
_entity.pdbx_description
1 polymer ?
#
loop_
_entity_poly.entity_id
_entity_poly.type
_entity_poly.pdbx_seq_one_letter_code
_entity_poly.pdbx_strand_id
1 'polypeptide(L)'
;MNKLGMNDDLQWEKIRSMLRYIFRNTNIKIMVCANVEYTEEEKVTILKQFHNSKPGGHLGVNKIIKRIQKQFRWKGMKHHVKNYVRNCTSCQVNKISNRHVKQPIAITSTSSKPFEKIFLDIVGPLPTTQRWLSAFKHFKELNIEFDCLLIVVEFFFSLPGSNAAVERVFSLMNSTWTKSRNKLDISTVETSLIIKTSFDNMSCCQFYESILANKTLLQKLHSSAKYQTT
;
A
#
# COMPACT_ATOMS: atom_id res chain seq x y z
N MET A 1 40.54 16.23 -40.33
CA MET A 1 39.10 16.23 -40.67
C MET A 1 38.85 15.49 -42.00
N ASN A 2 39.19 14.20 -42.11
CA ASN A 2 39.28 13.48 -43.40
C ASN A 2 38.28 12.31 -43.59
N LYS A 3 37.19 12.23 -42.81
CA LYS A 3 36.25 11.10 -42.94
C LYS A 3 34.81 11.60 -42.92
N LEU A 4 34.43 12.29 -43.98
CA LEU A 4 33.03 12.46 -44.37
C LEU A 4 32.65 11.25 -45.23
N GLY A 5 31.54 10.59 -44.90
CA GLY A 5 30.89 9.64 -45.80
C GLY A 5 31.44 8.21 -45.88
N MET A 6 31.81 7.59 -44.75
CA MET A 6 32.15 6.15 -44.77
C MET A 6 30.93 5.21 -44.87
N ASN A 7 29.70 5.73 -44.76
CA ASN A 7 28.48 4.92 -44.62
C ASN A 7 27.33 5.35 -45.54
N ASP A 8 27.57 6.30 -46.45
CA ASP A 8 26.71 6.59 -47.59
C ASP A 8 27.48 6.16 -48.83
N ASP A 9 26.93 5.34 -49.72
CA ASP A 9 27.60 4.82 -50.94
C ASP A 9 27.88 5.93 -51.99
N LEU A 10 28.15 7.15 -51.53
CA LEU A 10 28.35 8.35 -52.31
C LEU A 10 29.84 8.57 -52.60
N GLN A 11 30.15 8.83 -53.87
CA GLN A 11 31.50 9.21 -54.31
C GLN A 11 31.81 10.67 -53.94
N TRP A 12 32.09 10.91 -52.65
CA TRP A 12 32.29 12.25 -52.09
C TRP A 12 33.36 13.09 -52.79
N GLU A 13 34.41 12.48 -53.33
CA GLU A 13 35.43 13.18 -54.13
C GLU A 13 34.84 13.81 -55.41
N LYS A 14 33.95 13.08 -56.09
CA LYS A 14 33.26 13.56 -57.28
C LYS A 14 32.23 14.63 -56.94
N ILE A 15 31.45 14.41 -55.87
CA ILE A 15 30.45 15.36 -55.37
C ILE A 15 31.11 16.68 -54.96
N ARG A 16 32.24 16.62 -54.24
CA ARG A 16 32.98 17.80 -53.81
C ARG A 16 33.53 18.59 -54.99
N SER A 17 34.01 17.90 -56.03
CA SER A 17 34.46 18.51 -57.29
C SER A 17 33.31 19.20 -58.02
N MET A 18 32.15 18.55 -58.11
CA MET A 18 30.94 19.14 -58.70
C MET A 18 30.47 20.38 -57.94
N LEU A 19 30.39 20.31 -56.60
CA LEU A 19 29.98 21.45 -55.76
C LEU A 19 30.95 22.63 -55.93
N ARG A 20 32.27 22.38 -55.95
CA ARG A 20 33.25 23.44 -56.21
C ARG A 20 33.11 24.06 -57.60
N TYR A 21 32.80 23.26 -58.61
CA TYR A 21 32.62 23.73 -59.98
C TYR A 21 31.35 24.58 -60.12
N ILE A 22 30.21 24.08 -59.65
CA ILE A 22 28.90 24.76 -59.76
C ILE A 22 28.93 26.11 -59.04
N PHE A 23 29.53 26.17 -57.85
CA PHE A 23 29.54 27.36 -57.01
C PHE A 23 30.80 28.23 -57.18
N ARG A 24 31.66 27.95 -58.17
CA ARG A 24 32.97 28.58 -58.37
C ARG A 24 32.93 30.11 -58.42
N ASN A 25 31.89 30.68 -59.03
CA ASN A 25 31.75 32.13 -59.24
C ASN A 25 30.71 32.76 -58.29
N THR A 26 30.40 32.07 -57.19
CA THR A 26 29.43 32.57 -56.19
C THR A 26 30.13 32.81 -54.87
N ASN A 27 29.63 33.75 -54.06
CA ASN A 27 30.10 33.96 -52.68
C ASN A 27 29.51 32.93 -51.69
N ILE A 28 28.99 31.80 -52.17
CA ILE A 28 28.33 30.79 -51.35
C ILE A 28 29.40 29.88 -50.72
N LYS A 29 29.52 29.94 -49.40
CA LYS A 29 30.36 29.01 -48.62
C LYS A 29 29.56 27.76 -48.26
N ILE A 30 29.91 26.62 -48.85
CA ILE A 30 29.34 25.32 -48.49
C ILE A 30 30.13 24.75 -47.32
N MET A 31 29.52 24.75 -46.13
CA MET A 31 30.06 24.07 -44.95
C MET A 31 29.53 22.64 -44.89
N VAL A 32 30.43 21.66 -44.85
CA VAL A 32 30.07 20.25 -44.65
C VAL A 32 30.31 19.90 -43.18
N CYS A 33 29.25 19.84 -42.39
CA CYS A 33 29.33 19.48 -40.97
C CYS A 33 29.53 17.96 -40.85
N ALA A 34 30.74 17.52 -40.53
CA ALA A 34 31.02 16.15 -40.13
C ALA A 34 30.80 16.01 -38.61
N ASN A 35 30.11 14.94 -38.17
CA ASN A 35 29.92 14.52 -36.76
C ASN A 35 30.02 15.64 -35.73
N VAL A 36 28.88 16.21 -35.35
CA VAL A 36 28.81 17.14 -34.22
C VAL A 36 29.19 16.37 -32.95
N GLU A 37 30.33 16.73 -32.36
CA GLU A 37 30.70 16.27 -31.03
C GLU A 37 30.00 17.18 -30.01
N TYR A 38 29.30 16.56 -29.07
CA TYR A 38 28.61 17.26 -27.99
C TYR A 38 29.43 17.15 -26.71
N THR A 39 29.47 18.22 -25.91
CA THR A 39 30.06 18.16 -24.57
C THR A 39 29.17 17.32 -23.63
N GLU A 40 29.68 16.97 -22.45
CA GLU A 40 28.86 16.22 -21.48
C GLU A 40 27.70 17.08 -20.94
N GLU A 41 27.89 18.39 -20.78
CA GLU A 41 26.85 19.33 -20.34
C GLU A 41 25.71 19.44 -21.36
N GLU A 42 26.05 19.50 -22.66
CA GLU A 42 25.07 19.52 -23.74
C GLU A 42 24.27 18.21 -23.79
N LYS A 43 24.94 17.06 -23.65
CA LYS A 43 24.28 15.75 -23.60
C LYS A 43 23.28 15.69 -22.45
N VAL A 44 23.67 16.15 -21.25
CA VAL A 44 22.77 16.18 -20.08
C VAL A 44 21.59 17.12 -20.34
N THR A 45 21.81 18.28 -20.95
CA THR A 45 20.76 19.24 -21.28
C THR A 45 19.75 18.65 -22.26
N ILE A 46 20.22 18.02 -23.33
CA ILE A 46 19.38 17.30 -24.30
C ILE A 46 18.57 16.21 -23.59
N LEU A 47 19.22 15.37 -22.77
CA LEU A 47 18.53 14.30 -22.03
C LEU A 47 17.43 14.85 -21.11
N LYS A 48 17.71 15.93 -20.39
CA LYS A 48 16.75 16.60 -19.51
C LYS A 48 15.56 17.16 -20.29
N GLN A 49 15.81 17.81 -21.42
CA GLN A 49 14.73 18.34 -22.27
C GLN A 49 13.86 17.23 -22.85
N PHE A 50 14.44 16.12 -23.31
CA PHE A 50 13.66 15.04 -23.94
C PHE A 50 13.00 14.09 -22.93
N HIS A 51 13.47 14.04 -21.68
CA HIS A 51 12.90 13.19 -20.63
C HIS A 51 11.95 13.93 -19.69
N ASN A 52 12.37 15.07 -19.14
CA ASN A 52 11.66 15.77 -18.05
C ASN A 52 10.65 16.80 -18.56
N SER A 53 10.68 17.15 -19.85
CA SER A 53 9.71 18.09 -20.40
C SER A 53 8.32 17.46 -20.48
N LYS A 54 7.28 18.30 -20.49
CA LYS A 54 5.89 17.89 -20.70
C LYS A 54 5.68 16.96 -21.91
N PRO A 55 6.26 17.23 -23.11
CA PRO A 55 6.18 16.29 -24.23
C PRO A 55 7.09 15.06 -24.10
N GLY A 56 8.11 15.11 -23.24
CA GLY A 56 9.01 13.99 -22.93
C GLY A 56 8.42 12.98 -21.96
N GLY A 57 7.57 13.45 -21.03
CA GLY A 57 6.62 12.65 -20.24
C GLY A 57 7.22 11.45 -19.50
N HIS A 58 8.50 11.52 -19.11
CA HIS A 58 9.22 10.41 -18.47
C HIS A 58 9.10 9.07 -19.22
N LEU A 59 9.07 9.12 -20.55
CA LEU A 59 8.91 7.93 -21.38
C LEU A 59 10.04 6.92 -21.19
N GLY A 60 9.76 5.64 -21.45
CA GLY A 60 10.75 4.57 -21.36
C GLY A 60 11.94 4.77 -22.31
N VAL A 61 13.09 4.19 -21.93
CA VAL A 61 14.40 4.32 -22.60
C VAL A 61 14.32 4.22 -24.12
N ASN A 62 13.63 3.19 -24.64
CA ASN A 62 13.53 2.96 -26.10
C ASN A 62 12.78 4.08 -26.83
N LYS A 63 11.74 4.66 -26.23
CA LYS A 63 10.97 5.76 -26.83
C LYS A 63 11.81 7.04 -26.87
N ILE A 64 12.56 7.32 -25.80
CA ILE A 64 13.46 8.48 -25.73
C ILE A 64 14.60 8.36 -26.74
N ILE A 65 15.25 7.19 -26.84
CA ILE A 65 16.29 6.94 -27.84
C ILE A 65 15.77 7.23 -29.24
N LYS A 66 14.60 6.68 -29.62
CA LYS A 66 14.00 6.91 -30.93
C LYS A 66 13.70 8.39 -31.20
N ARG A 67 13.34 9.15 -30.16
CA ARG A 67 13.01 10.58 -30.28
C ARG A 67 14.26 11.44 -30.43
N ILE A 68 15.26 11.23 -29.58
CA ILE A 68 16.54 11.95 -29.62
C ILE A 68 17.27 11.67 -30.95
N GLN A 69 17.25 10.42 -31.42
CA GLN A 69 17.90 9.99 -32.67
C GLN A 69 17.44 10.75 -33.92
N LYS A 70 16.27 11.39 -33.90
CA LYS A 70 15.77 12.17 -35.04
C LYS A 70 16.51 13.50 -35.22
N GLN A 71 17.12 14.03 -34.17
CA GLN A 71 17.71 15.37 -34.16
C GLN A 71 19.18 15.36 -33.70
N PHE A 72 19.55 14.41 -32.83
CA PHE A 72 20.87 14.33 -32.23
C PHE A 72 21.42 12.92 -32.36
N ARG A 73 22.73 12.83 -32.62
CA ARG A 73 23.42 11.54 -32.72
C ARG A 73 24.84 11.70 -32.19
N TRP A 74 25.16 10.92 -31.15
CA TRP A 74 26.51 10.85 -30.60
C TRP A 74 26.89 9.41 -30.23
N LYS A 75 28.20 9.15 -30.10
CA LYS A 75 28.73 7.85 -29.70
C LYS A 75 28.30 7.52 -28.27
N GLY A 76 27.78 6.32 -28.04
CA GLY A 76 27.35 5.89 -26.69
C GLY A 76 25.98 6.43 -26.23
N MET A 77 25.23 7.15 -27.07
CA MET A 77 23.93 7.74 -26.72
C MET A 77 22.96 6.77 -26.02
N LYS A 78 22.84 5.53 -26.49
CA LYS A 78 21.94 4.55 -25.86
C LYS A 78 22.30 4.30 -24.38
N HIS A 79 23.60 4.24 -24.07
CA HIS A 79 24.10 4.06 -22.71
C HIS A 79 23.80 5.29 -21.86
N HIS A 80 24.04 6.49 -22.39
CA HIS A 80 23.79 7.75 -21.68
C HIS A 80 22.30 7.92 -21.36
N VAL A 81 21.41 7.66 -22.32
CA VAL A 81 19.96 7.69 -22.10
C VAL A 81 19.55 6.67 -21.03
N LYS A 82 20.07 5.44 -21.10
CA LYS A 82 19.75 4.38 -20.12
C LYS A 82 20.18 4.79 -18.71
N ASN A 83 21.39 5.31 -18.54
CA ASN A 83 21.87 5.78 -17.23
C ASN A 83 21.06 6.96 -16.71
N TYR A 84 20.74 7.93 -17.57
CA TYR A 84 19.93 9.09 -17.18
C TYR A 84 18.54 8.70 -16.68
N VAL A 85 17.82 7.87 -17.45
CA VAL A 85 16.48 7.39 -17.06
C VAL A 85 16.55 6.51 -15.81
N ARG A 86 17.60 5.68 -15.67
CA ARG A 86 17.82 4.86 -14.47
C ARG A 86 18.04 5.72 -13.22
N ASN A 87 18.69 6.88 -13.35
CA ASN A 87 18.96 7.76 -12.22
C ASN A 87 17.86 8.82 -11.99
N CYS A 88 16.77 8.81 -12.78
CA CYS A 88 15.66 9.73 -12.61
C CYS A 88 14.81 9.34 -11.38
N THR A 89 14.78 10.22 -10.37
CA THR A 89 14.02 10.02 -9.13
C THR A 89 12.52 9.80 -9.37
N SER A 90 11.90 10.63 -10.21
CA SER A 90 10.48 10.50 -10.57
C SER A 90 10.17 9.15 -11.21
N CYS A 91 11.04 8.65 -12.09
CA CYS A 91 10.86 7.33 -12.68
C CYS A 91 11.05 6.20 -11.66
N GLN A 92 11.97 6.34 -10.71
CA GLN A 92 12.21 5.30 -9.70
C GLN A 92 11.04 5.16 -8.72
N VAL A 93 10.43 6.27 -8.32
CA VAL A 93 9.29 6.27 -7.38
C VAL A 93 8.01 5.74 -8.04
N ASN A 94 7.72 6.18 -9.27
CA ASN A 94 6.43 5.92 -9.90
C ASN A 94 6.40 4.62 -10.73
N LYS A 95 7.56 4.03 -11.05
CA LYS A 95 7.60 2.85 -11.90
C LYS A 95 7.36 1.60 -11.08
N ILE A 96 6.26 0.94 -11.37
CA ILE A 96 5.93 -0.37 -10.81
C ILE A 96 7.04 -1.35 -11.17
N SER A 97 7.57 -2.05 -10.16
CA SER A 97 8.52 -3.14 -10.36
C SER A 97 7.80 -4.29 -11.07
N ASN A 98 8.23 -4.62 -12.28
CA ASN A 98 7.79 -5.85 -12.98
C ASN A 98 8.43 -7.12 -12.39
N ARG A 99 9.21 -6.99 -11.32
CA ARG A 99 9.79 -8.14 -10.64
C ARG A 99 8.73 -8.73 -9.72
N HIS A 100 7.96 -9.66 -10.26
CA HIS A 100 7.11 -10.52 -9.45
C HIS A 100 8.03 -11.33 -8.53
N VAL A 101 8.10 -10.95 -7.26
CA VAL A 101 8.66 -11.82 -6.23
C VAL A 101 7.65 -12.94 -6.04
N LYS A 102 7.75 -13.99 -6.86
CA LYS A 102 6.97 -15.21 -6.64
C LYS A 102 7.62 -15.92 -5.46
N GLN A 103 7.03 -15.82 -4.28
CA GLN A 103 7.39 -16.74 -3.22
C GLN A 103 6.95 -18.15 -3.65
N PRO A 104 7.78 -19.18 -3.42
CA PRO A 104 7.35 -20.56 -3.59
C PRO A 104 6.09 -20.80 -2.74
N ILE A 105 5.08 -21.44 -3.32
CA ILE A 105 3.88 -21.83 -2.58
C ILE A 105 4.31 -22.84 -1.52
N ALA A 106 4.10 -22.51 -0.25
CA ALA A 106 4.29 -23.45 0.84
C ALA A 106 3.12 -24.44 0.83
N ILE A 107 3.43 -25.74 0.69
CA ILE A 107 2.42 -26.79 0.83
C ILE A 107 2.01 -26.82 2.30
N THR A 108 0.75 -26.49 2.58
CA THR A 108 0.18 -26.61 3.93
C THR A 108 -0.09 -28.08 4.23
N SER A 109 -0.01 -28.47 5.50
CA SER A 109 -0.28 -29.86 5.90
C SER A 109 -1.73 -30.23 5.58
N THR A 110 -1.92 -31.35 4.90
CA THR A 110 -3.25 -31.89 4.58
C THR A 110 -3.92 -32.39 5.86
N SER A 111 -5.21 -32.11 6.02
CA SER A 111 -6.04 -32.63 7.12
C SER A 111 -6.17 -34.15 7.00
N SER A 112 -5.89 -34.89 8.06
CA SER A 112 -5.98 -36.36 8.11
C SER A 112 -7.33 -36.85 8.63
N LYS A 113 -8.08 -35.99 9.34
CA LYS A 113 -9.39 -36.30 9.92
C LYS A 113 -10.42 -35.22 9.59
N PRO A 114 -11.72 -35.55 9.58
CA PRO A 114 -12.79 -34.55 9.54
C PRO A 114 -12.65 -33.56 10.70
N PHE A 115 -12.92 -32.27 10.44
CA PHE A 115 -12.87 -31.17 11.41
C PHE A 115 -11.51 -30.84 12.04
N GLU A 116 -10.41 -31.43 11.58
CA GLU A 116 -9.07 -31.11 12.08
C GLU A 116 -8.63 -29.70 11.67
N LYS A 117 -9.10 -29.19 10.52
CA LYS A 117 -8.85 -27.83 10.03
C LYS A 117 -10.11 -27.24 9.40
N ILE A 118 -10.44 -26.02 9.80
CA ILE A 118 -11.57 -25.25 9.27
C ILE A 118 -10.99 -23.94 8.73
N PHE A 119 -11.16 -23.70 7.43
CA PHE A 119 -10.81 -22.45 6.79
C PHE A 119 -12.10 -21.64 6.59
N LEU A 120 -12.11 -20.40 7.07
CA LEU A 120 -13.23 -19.49 6.94
C LEU A 120 -12.75 -18.24 6.22
N ASP A 121 -13.55 -17.77 5.27
CA ASP A 121 -13.30 -16.52 4.56
C ASP A 121 -14.56 -15.66 4.58
N ILE A 122 -14.38 -14.35 4.69
CA ILE A 122 -15.48 -13.39 4.78
C ILE A 122 -15.69 -12.76 3.41
N VAL A 123 -16.85 -13.01 2.81
CA VAL A 123 -17.22 -12.40 1.53
C VAL A 123 -18.02 -11.12 1.78
N GLY A 124 -17.58 -10.00 1.19
CA GLY A 124 -18.32 -8.74 1.28
C GLY A 124 -17.84 -7.62 0.33
N PRO A 125 -18.64 -6.54 0.19
CA PRO A 125 -19.99 -6.36 0.76
C PRO A 125 -21.07 -6.98 -0.14
N LEU A 126 -22.00 -7.70 0.48
CA LEU A 126 -23.14 -8.33 -0.20
C LEU A 126 -24.44 -7.71 0.33
N PRO A 127 -25.49 -7.54 -0.49
CA PRO A 127 -26.81 -7.14 0.00
C PRO A 127 -27.30 -8.24 0.96
N THR A 128 -27.23 -7.94 2.26
CA THR A 128 -27.30 -8.94 3.34
C THR A 128 -28.62 -9.69 3.37
N THR A 129 -29.74 -9.04 3.06
CA THR A 129 -31.07 -9.59 3.33
C THR A 129 -31.49 -10.71 2.37
N GLN A 130 -31.23 -10.58 1.06
CA GLN A 130 -31.73 -11.55 0.06
C GLN A 130 -30.99 -12.89 0.09
N ARG A 131 -29.70 -12.90 0.46
CA ARG A 131 -28.90 -14.13 0.55
C ARG A 131 -29.29 -14.99 1.75
N TRP A 132 -29.50 -14.39 2.92
CA TRP A 132 -29.97 -15.12 4.10
C TRP A 132 -31.36 -15.70 3.88
N LEU A 133 -32.29 -14.93 3.30
CA LEU A 133 -33.63 -15.43 2.97
C LEU A 133 -33.59 -16.62 2.00
N SER A 134 -32.70 -16.59 1.00
CA SER A 134 -32.52 -17.69 0.05
C SER A 134 -31.93 -18.94 0.72
N ALA A 135 -30.95 -18.77 1.61
CA ALA A 135 -30.35 -19.88 2.35
C ALA A 135 -31.36 -20.55 3.30
N PHE A 136 -32.09 -19.77 4.09
CA PHE A 136 -33.12 -20.32 4.99
C PHE A 136 -34.26 -21.00 4.22
N LYS A 137 -34.65 -20.45 3.07
CA LYS A 137 -35.66 -21.09 2.20
C LYS A 137 -35.18 -22.44 1.69
N HIS A 138 -33.92 -22.53 1.25
CA HIS A 138 -33.34 -23.76 0.75
C HIS A 138 -33.23 -24.85 1.84
N PHE A 139 -32.81 -24.47 3.05
CA PHE A 139 -32.76 -25.40 4.18
C PHE A 139 -34.14 -25.91 4.58
N LYS A 140 -35.17 -25.06 4.51
CA LYS A 140 -36.56 -25.46 4.75
C LYS A 140 -37.10 -26.40 3.67
N GLU A 141 -36.76 -26.15 2.41
CA GLU A 141 -37.13 -27.02 1.29
C GLU A 141 -36.46 -28.41 1.38
N LEU A 142 -35.24 -28.48 1.91
CA LEU A 142 -34.48 -29.71 2.07
C LEU A 142 -34.67 -30.40 3.44
N ASN A 143 -35.53 -29.85 4.31
CA ASN A 143 -35.83 -30.39 5.63
C ASN A 143 -34.58 -30.62 6.51
N ILE A 144 -33.58 -29.72 6.39
CA ILE A 144 -32.33 -29.79 7.13
C ILE A 144 -32.56 -29.22 8.53
N GLU A 145 -32.27 -30.01 9.57
CA GLU A 145 -32.45 -29.65 10.97
C GLU A 145 -31.51 -28.49 11.35
N PHE A 146 -32.06 -27.44 11.98
CA PHE A 146 -31.40 -26.14 12.14
C PHE A 146 -30.59 -26.01 13.43
N ASP A 147 -30.64 -26.98 14.34
CA ASP A 147 -30.16 -26.81 15.71
C ASP A 147 -28.67 -26.48 15.78
N CYS A 148 -27.84 -27.17 14.99
CA CYS A 148 -26.40 -26.87 14.92
C CYS A 148 -26.10 -25.53 14.23
N LEU A 149 -26.90 -25.12 13.24
CA LEU A 149 -26.74 -23.85 12.55
C LEU A 149 -27.16 -22.69 13.46
N LEU A 150 -28.20 -22.88 14.26
CA LEU A 150 -28.69 -21.92 15.23
C LEU A 150 -27.62 -21.63 16.29
N ILE A 151 -26.95 -22.67 16.82
CA ILE A 151 -25.84 -22.52 17.77
C ILE A 151 -24.66 -21.72 17.16
N VAL A 152 -24.32 -21.98 15.90
CA VAL A 152 -23.24 -21.25 15.20
C VAL A 152 -23.64 -19.80 14.93
N VAL A 153 -24.89 -19.56 14.52
CA VAL A 153 -25.44 -18.22 14.31
C VAL A 153 -25.53 -17.47 15.64
N GLU A 154 -26.02 -18.08 16.71
CA GLU A 154 -26.04 -17.50 18.06
C GLU A 154 -24.63 -17.14 18.53
N PHE A 155 -23.64 -18.02 18.32
CA PHE A 155 -22.23 -17.76 18.63
C PHE A 155 -21.65 -16.59 17.80
N PHE A 156 -21.95 -16.52 16.50
CA PHE A 156 -21.46 -15.44 15.61
C PHE A 156 -22.17 -14.09 15.83
N PHE A 157 -23.47 -14.13 16.15
CA PHE A 157 -24.30 -12.95 16.44
C PHE A 157 -24.37 -12.63 17.93
N SER A 158 -23.54 -13.28 18.76
CA SER A 158 -23.18 -12.84 20.13
C SER A 158 -22.43 -11.50 20.16
N LEU A 159 -22.48 -10.71 19.09
CA LEU A 159 -22.18 -9.29 19.13
C LEU A 159 -23.39 -8.60 19.78
N PRO A 160 -23.22 -7.88 20.90
CA PRO A 160 -24.34 -7.20 21.55
C PRO A 160 -25.04 -6.31 20.53
N GLY A 161 -26.37 -6.43 20.42
CA GLY A 161 -27.20 -5.74 19.41
C GLY A 161 -27.15 -4.21 19.42
N SER A 162 -26.32 -3.61 20.27
CA SER A 162 -25.85 -2.25 20.14
C SER A 162 -24.43 -2.12 20.69
N ASN A 163 -23.63 -1.27 20.06
CA ASN A 163 -22.33 -0.85 20.61
C ASN A 163 -22.48 0.06 21.84
N ALA A 164 -23.70 0.36 22.31
CA ALA A 164 -23.93 1.36 23.35
C ALA A 164 -23.20 1.08 24.67
N ALA A 165 -23.04 -0.19 25.05
CA ALA A 165 -22.27 -0.57 26.24
C ALA A 165 -20.76 -0.32 26.04
N VAL A 166 -20.25 -0.63 24.85
CA VAL A 166 -18.85 -0.42 24.47
C VAL A 166 -18.53 1.08 24.34
N GLU A 167 -19.39 1.83 23.64
CA GLU A 167 -19.32 3.29 23.51
C GLU A 167 -19.41 3.99 24.87
N ARG A 168 -20.24 3.48 25.80
CA ARG A 168 -20.31 3.99 27.17
C ARG A 168 -18.97 3.81 27.89
N VAL A 169 -18.36 2.63 27.83
CA VAL A 169 -17.02 2.40 28.42
C VAL A 169 -15.97 3.34 27.83
N PHE A 170 -15.95 3.53 26.50
CA PHE A 170 -15.03 4.46 25.85
C PHE A 170 -15.27 5.93 26.25
N SER A 171 -16.52 6.34 26.39
CA SER A 171 -16.88 7.69 26.87
C SER A 171 -16.44 7.90 28.33
N LEU A 172 -16.66 6.91 29.20
CA LEU A 172 -16.18 6.97 30.59
C LEU A 172 -14.65 6.98 30.66
N MET A 173 -13.97 6.24 29.78
CA MET A 173 -12.52 6.22 29.71
C MET A 173 -11.96 7.58 29.28
N ASN A 174 -12.55 8.18 28.23
CA ASN A 174 -12.16 9.51 27.74
C ASN A 174 -12.40 10.61 28.77
N SER A 175 -13.53 10.58 29.49
CA SER A 175 -13.80 11.55 30.58
C SER A 175 -12.91 11.35 31.81
N THR A 176 -12.36 10.15 32.01
CA THR A 176 -11.46 9.83 33.14
C THR A 176 -10.00 10.23 32.85
N TRP A 177 -9.65 10.53 31.59
CA TRP A 177 -8.30 10.86 31.15
C TRP A 177 -7.95 12.34 31.37
N THR A 178 -7.66 12.73 32.62
CA THR A 178 -7.18 14.09 32.98
C THR A 178 -5.67 14.11 33.28
N LYS A 179 -5.01 15.27 33.16
CA LYS A 179 -3.55 15.44 33.36
C LYS A 179 -3.02 14.90 34.70
N SER A 180 -3.84 14.87 35.74
CA SER A 180 -3.51 14.33 37.06
C SER A 180 -3.61 12.80 37.14
N ARG A 181 -4.39 12.16 36.28
CA ARG A 181 -4.59 10.69 36.25
C ARG A 181 -3.69 9.91 35.28
N ASN A 182 -2.90 10.59 34.43
CA ASN A 182 -1.85 9.95 33.60
C ASN A 182 -0.74 9.26 34.41
N LYS A 183 -0.81 9.30 35.75
CA LYS A 183 0.10 8.65 36.69
C LYS A 183 -0.54 7.46 37.43
N LEU A 184 -1.79 7.08 37.11
CA LEU A 184 -2.45 5.93 37.73
C LEU A 184 -2.07 4.63 37.05
N ASP A 185 -2.01 3.56 37.84
CA ASP A 185 -1.79 2.21 37.35
C ASP A 185 -3.00 1.71 36.54
N ILE A 186 -2.73 0.89 35.52
CA ILE A 186 -3.74 0.33 34.60
C ILE A 186 -4.83 -0.42 35.38
N SER A 187 -4.45 -1.20 36.39
CA SER A 187 -5.39 -1.94 37.23
C SER A 187 -6.37 -1.04 37.99
N THR A 188 -5.92 0.16 38.37
CA THR A 188 -6.74 1.15 39.07
C THR A 188 -7.73 1.81 38.12
N VAL A 189 -7.30 2.07 36.88
CA VAL A 189 -8.17 2.61 35.82
C VAL A 189 -9.25 1.59 35.43
N GLU A 190 -8.86 0.34 35.23
CA GLU A 190 -9.76 -0.77 34.91
C GLU A 190 -10.82 -0.97 36.02
N THR A 191 -10.39 -1.08 37.27
CA THR A 191 -11.31 -1.24 38.41
C THR A 191 -12.28 -0.06 38.51
N SER A 192 -11.80 1.17 38.27
CA SER A 192 -12.66 2.36 38.29
C SER A 192 -13.70 2.36 37.17
N LEU A 193 -13.34 1.90 35.97
CA LEU A 193 -14.27 1.78 34.83
C LEU A 193 -15.33 0.70 35.08
N ILE A 194 -14.94 -0.44 35.64
CA ILE A 194 -15.86 -1.52 35.99
C ILE A 194 -16.89 -1.02 37.01
N ILE A 195 -16.43 -0.33 38.06
CA ILE A 195 -17.31 0.20 39.10
C ILE A 195 -18.28 1.22 38.50
N LYS A 196 -17.79 2.21 37.73
CA LYS A 196 -18.70 3.22 37.15
C LYS A 196 -19.68 2.64 36.14
N THR A 197 -19.26 1.66 35.34
CA THR A 197 -20.14 1.03 34.34
C THR A 197 -21.21 0.14 34.98
N SER A 198 -20.88 -0.52 36.09
CA SER A 198 -21.77 -1.45 36.77
C SER A 198 -22.63 -0.79 37.86
N PHE A 199 -22.19 0.35 38.40
CA PHE A 199 -22.82 1.11 39.49
C PHE A 199 -23.05 2.57 39.11
N ASP A 200 -23.51 2.82 37.87
CA ASP A 200 -23.66 4.13 37.21
C ASP A 200 -24.48 5.16 38.02
N ASN A 201 -25.31 4.70 38.96
CA ASN A 201 -26.18 5.53 39.81
C ASN A 201 -25.67 5.74 41.25
N MET A 202 -24.42 5.39 41.56
CA MET A 202 -23.83 5.55 42.90
C MET A 202 -22.54 6.36 42.86
N SER A 203 -22.42 7.35 43.75
CA SER A 203 -21.14 8.04 43.96
C SER A 203 -20.10 7.11 44.60
N CYS A 204 -18.81 7.40 44.42
CA CYS A 204 -17.73 6.62 45.06
C CYS A 204 -17.91 6.51 46.59
N CYS A 205 -18.42 7.55 47.24
CA CYS A 205 -18.71 7.54 48.68
C CYS A 205 -19.85 6.57 49.00
N GLN A 206 -20.95 6.60 48.25
CA GLN A 206 -22.08 5.67 48.44
C GLN A 206 -21.69 4.22 48.16
N PHE A 207 -20.85 4.00 47.14
CA PHE A 207 -20.31 2.69 46.84
C PHE A 207 -19.45 2.17 47.99
N TYR A 208 -18.53 3.01 48.49
CA TYR A 208 -17.69 2.67 49.64
C TYR A 208 -18.50 2.28 50.88
N GLU A 209 -19.51 3.09 51.23
CA GLU A 209 -20.42 2.78 52.34
C GLU A 209 -21.21 1.48 52.11
N SER A 210 -21.64 1.21 50.87
CA SER A 210 -22.36 -0.03 50.54
C SER A 210 -21.49 -1.28 50.65
N ILE A 211 -20.20 -1.18 50.35
CA ILE A 211 -19.22 -2.26 50.53
C ILE A 211 -18.96 -2.48 52.02
N LEU A 212 -18.84 -1.41 52.81
CA LEU A 212 -18.67 -1.50 54.26
C LEU A 212 -19.87 -2.14 54.96
N ALA A 213 -21.09 -1.89 54.47
CA ALA A 213 -22.30 -2.49 54.99
C ALA A 213 -22.41 -4.00 54.68
N ASN A 214 -21.76 -4.49 53.61
CA ASN A 214 -21.82 -5.89 53.20
C ASN A 214 -20.74 -6.75 53.89
N LYS A 215 -21.05 -7.19 55.13
CA LYS A 215 -20.15 -8.00 55.97
C LYS A 215 -19.67 -9.29 55.29
N THR A 216 -20.51 -9.93 54.48
CA THR A 216 -20.17 -11.18 53.78
C THR A 216 -19.12 -10.95 52.69
N LEU A 217 -19.23 -9.85 51.95
CA LEU A 217 -18.24 -9.47 50.95
C LEU A 217 -16.91 -9.08 51.59
N LEU A 218 -16.93 -8.32 52.70
CA LEU A 218 -15.72 -7.97 53.45
C LEU A 218 -14.99 -9.21 53.96
N GLN A 219 -15.71 -10.18 54.52
CA GLN A 219 -15.10 -11.44 54.97
C GLN A 219 -14.42 -12.19 53.82
N LYS A 220 -15.04 -12.23 52.63
CA LYS A 220 -14.44 -12.83 51.42
C LYS A 220 -13.22 -12.04 50.92
N LEU A 221 -13.25 -10.71 50.99
CA LEU A 221 -12.13 -9.86 50.60
C LEU A 221 -10.92 -9.99 51.55
N HIS A 222 -11.13 -10.24 52.83
CA HIS A 222 -10.05 -10.48 53.79
C HIS A 222 -9.55 -11.93 53.79
N SER A 223 -10.30 -12.86 53.19
CA SER A 223 -9.90 -14.25 53.04
C SER A 223 -8.74 -14.41 52.04
N SER A 224 -7.80 -15.30 52.35
CA SER A 224 -6.70 -15.69 51.47
C SER A 224 -7.16 -16.47 50.23
N ALA A 225 -8.42 -16.94 50.22
CA ALA A 225 -9.03 -17.66 49.09
C ALA A 225 -9.04 -16.84 47.78
N LYS A 226 -8.98 -15.50 47.86
CA LYS A 226 -8.96 -14.61 46.69
C LYS A 226 -7.72 -14.71 45.82
N TYR A 227 -6.65 -15.36 46.28
CA TYR A 227 -5.40 -15.56 45.54
C TYR A 227 -5.20 -16.97 45.00
N GLN A 228 -6.15 -17.89 45.23
CA GLN A 228 -6.09 -19.22 44.66
C GLN A 228 -6.43 -19.14 43.16
N THR A 229 -5.39 -19.20 42.35
CA THR A 229 -5.47 -19.27 40.89
C THR A 229 -5.61 -20.74 40.49
N THR A 230 -6.71 -21.07 39.81
CA THR A 230 -6.87 -22.31 39.02
C THR A 230 -6.18 -22.18 37.68
#